data_AF-Q12HT2-F1
#
_entry.id   AF-Q12HT2-F1
#
_cell.length_a   1.000
_cell.length_b   1.000
_cell.length_c   1.000
_cell.angle_alpha   90.00
_cell.angle_beta   90.00
_cell.angle_gamma   90.00
#
_symmetry.space_group_name_H-M   'P 1'
#
loop_
_entity.id
_entity.type
_entity.pdbx_description
1 polymer ?
#
loop_
_entity_poly.entity_id
_entity_poly.type
_entity_poly.pdbx_seq_one_letter_code
_entity_poly.pdbx_strand_id
1 'polypeptide(L)'
;MIVRRLRDKKNWSQEQLATVSGLSLRTIQRVEAGNNASMETLKSLASVFDVDISILTEEITVIDKNSASWKSEPWIVRFFLLDVKRRTHRGRSKFCVRLSLNF
;
A
#
# COMPACT_ATOMS: atom_id res chain seq x y z
N MET A 1 5.55 3.63 -4.24
CA MET A 1 6.62 4.46 -3.64
C MET A 1 6.99 3.96 -2.25
N ILE A 2 8.30 3.85 -1.98
CA ILE A 2 8.89 3.42 -0.70
C ILE A 2 8.52 4.34 0.47
N VAL A 3 8.32 5.63 0.21
CA VAL A 3 7.95 6.66 1.21
C VAL A 3 6.69 6.28 1.99
N ARG A 4 5.66 5.75 1.31
CA ARG A 4 4.42 5.31 1.97
C ARG A 4 4.68 4.18 2.97
N ARG A 5 5.56 3.23 2.61
CA ARG A 5 5.91 2.10 3.49
C ARG A 5 6.68 2.58 4.72
N LEU A 6 7.62 3.52 4.54
CA LEU A 6 8.37 4.11 5.66
C LEU A 6 7.44 4.90 6.59
N ARG A 7 6.47 5.64 6.03
CA ARG A 7 5.44 6.35 6.79
C ARG A 7 4.59 5.38 7.63
N ASP A 8 4.15 4.27 7.03
CA ASP A 8 3.35 3.26 7.72
C ASP A 8 4.15 2.55 8.82
N LYS A 9 5.46 2.28 8.61
CA LYS A 9 6.37 1.72 9.65
C LYS A 9 6.53 2.62 10.88
N LYS A 10 6.43 3.94 10.70
CA LYS A 10 6.50 4.94 11.78
C LYS A 10 5.12 5.36 12.31
N ASN A 11 4.04 4.79 11.77
CA ASN A 11 2.64 5.14 12.09
C ASN A 11 2.33 6.65 11.95
N TRP A 12 2.92 7.32 10.96
CA TRP A 12 2.70 8.75 10.73
C TRP A 12 1.55 9.04 9.77
N SER A 13 0.79 10.10 10.02
CA SER A 13 -0.12 10.67 9.03
C SER A 13 0.63 11.44 7.94
N GLN A 14 -0.02 11.75 6.81
CA GLN A 14 0.61 12.55 5.75
C GLN A 14 0.93 13.96 6.23
N GLU A 15 0.09 14.53 7.09
CA GLU A 15 0.27 15.84 7.72
C GLU A 15 1.45 15.83 8.68
N GLN A 16 1.57 14.79 9.51
CA GLN A 16 2.72 14.64 10.40
C GLN A 16 4.02 14.54 9.63
N LEU A 17 4.05 13.73 8.56
CA LEU A 17 5.22 13.62 7.70
C LEU A 17 5.60 14.97 7.07
N ALA A 18 4.61 15.73 6.60
CA ALA A 18 4.81 17.08 6.07
C ALA A 18 5.44 18.01 7.11
N THR A 19 4.95 17.98 8.36
CA THR A 19 5.50 18.78 9.46
C THR A 19 6.94 18.41 9.80
N VAL A 20 7.26 17.12 9.95
CA VAL A 20 8.62 16.70 10.34
C VAL A 20 9.64 16.89 9.22
N SER A 21 9.22 16.80 7.96
CA SER A 21 10.09 17.01 6.80
C SER A 21 10.20 18.46 6.35
N GLY A 22 9.38 19.36 6.91
CA GLY A 22 9.30 20.75 6.49
C GLY A 22 8.76 20.92 5.06
N LEU A 23 8.01 19.92 4.55
CA LEU A 23 7.46 19.91 3.21
C LEU A 23 5.96 20.20 3.25
N SER A 24 5.40 20.61 2.10
CA SER A 24 3.94 20.76 1.99
C SER A 24 3.26 19.39 1.87
N LEU A 25 2.02 19.26 2.36
CA LEU A 25 1.20 18.06 2.20
C LEU A 25 1.08 17.65 0.72
N ARG A 26 0.95 18.63 -0.17
CA ARG A 26 0.88 18.42 -1.62
C ARG A 26 2.17 17.81 -2.18
N THR A 27 3.32 18.19 -1.63
CA THR A 27 4.61 17.60 -1.98
C THR A 27 4.65 16.13 -1.58
N ILE A 28 4.26 15.81 -0.34
CA ILE A 28 4.19 14.43 0.16
C ILE A 28 3.27 13.58 -0.71
N GLN A 29 2.07 14.06 -1.01
CA GLN A 29 1.12 13.34 -1.87
C GLN A 29 1.66 13.11 -3.28
N ARG A 30 2.32 14.12 -3.88
CA ARG A 30 2.95 13.98 -5.20
C ARG A 30 4.08 12.96 -5.20
N VAL A 31 4.91 12.98 -4.17
CA VAL A 31 6.00 12.01 -3.97
C VAL A 31 5.42 10.62 -3.78
N GLU A 32 4.40 10.43 -2.93
CA GLU A 32 3.75 9.13 -2.73
C GLU A 32 3.05 8.62 -4.01
N ALA A 33 2.53 9.53 -4.84
CA ALA A 33 1.95 9.21 -6.15
C ALA A 33 2.97 8.86 -7.25
N GLY A 34 4.28 8.97 -6.97
CA GLY A 34 5.34 8.61 -7.91
C GLY A 34 5.77 9.73 -8.86
N ASN A 35 5.45 10.99 -8.57
CA ASN A 35 6.00 12.11 -9.33
C ASN A 35 7.46 12.37 -8.94
N ASN A 36 8.26 12.83 -9.91
CA ASN A 36 9.63 13.26 -9.66
C ASN A 36 9.67 14.40 -8.62
N ALA A 37 10.46 14.20 -7.57
CA ALA A 37 10.71 15.15 -6.51
C ALA A 37 12.06 15.86 -6.74
N SER A 38 12.23 17.05 -6.19
CA SER A 38 13.55 17.69 -6.18
C SER A 38 14.52 16.87 -5.31
N MET A 39 15.81 16.92 -5.63
CA MET A 39 16.87 16.34 -4.80
C MET A 39 16.84 16.88 -3.37
N GLU A 40 16.42 18.13 -3.18
CA GLU A 40 16.23 18.73 -1.85
C GLU A 40 15.13 18.02 -1.05
N THR A 41 14.00 17.74 -1.72
CA THR A 41 12.88 17.01 -1.11
C THR A 41 13.29 15.61 -0.68
N LEU A 42 14.06 14.92 -1.53
CA LEU A 42 14.59 13.59 -1.23
C LEU A 42 15.56 13.63 -0.05
N LYS A 43 16.45 14.64 0.03
CA LYS A 43 17.36 14.84 1.16
C LYS A 43 16.63 15.08 2.47
N SER A 44 15.60 15.94 2.47
CA SER A 44 14.79 16.18 3.66
C SER A 44 14.10 14.90 4.15
N LEU A 45 13.51 14.13 3.23
CA LEU A 45 12.88 12.86 3.58
C LEU A 45 13.90 11.82 4.07
N ALA A 46 15.05 11.71 3.41
CA ALA A 46 16.16 10.83 3.80
C ALA A 46 16.64 11.13 5.24
N SER A 47 16.81 12.41 5.57
CA SER A 47 17.18 12.87 6.92
C SER A 47 16.14 12.51 7.98
N VAL A 48 14.85 12.71 7.68
CA VAL A 48 13.73 12.40 8.60
C VAL A 48 13.60 10.91 8.86
N PHE A 49 13.80 10.09 7.83
CA PHE A 49 13.69 8.65 7.93
C PHE A 49 14.98 7.96 8.37
N ASP A 50 16.10 8.69 8.47
CA ASP A 50 17.43 8.17 8.74
C ASP A 50 17.83 7.06 7.74
N VAL A 51 17.63 7.32 6.45
CA VAL A 51 17.90 6.37 5.36
C VAL A 51 18.67 7.05 4.23
N ASP A 52 19.43 6.26 3.48
CA ASP A 52 20.11 6.74 2.29
C ASP A 52 19.12 7.18 1.19
N ILE A 53 19.51 8.22 0.45
CA ILE A 53 18.73 8.76 -0.68
C ILE A 53 18.51 7.66 -1.73
N SER A 54 19.50 6.78 -1.95
CA SER A 54 19.42 5.65 -2.87
C SER A 54 18.22 4.75 -2.59
N ILE A 55 17.91 4.51 -1.31
CA ILE A 55 16.76 3.68 -0.87
C ILE A 55 15.43 4.38 -1.19
N LEU A 56 15.41 5.71 -1.17
CA LEU A 56 14.22 6.49 -1.51
C LEU A 56 13.92 6.47 -3.01
N THR A 57 14.96 6.41 -3.84
CA THR A 57 14.88 6.30 -5.32
C THR A 57 14.74 4.88 -5.82
N GLU A 58 15.27 3.89 -5.10
CA GLU A 58 15.17 2.49 -5.49
C GLU A 58 13.82 1.91 -5.06
N GLU A 59 12.98 1.56 -6.05
CA GLU A 59 11.86 0.64 -5.86
C GLU A 59 12.39 -0.76 -5.53
N ILE A 60 12.86 -0.96 -4.30
CA ILE A 60 13.32 -2.29 -3.88
C ILE A 60 12.51 -2.74 -2.67
N THR A 61 11.61 -3.68 -2.99
CA THR A 61 11.09 -4.85 -2.28
C THR A 61 11.76 -5.25 -0.95
N VAL A 62 11.91 -4.36 0.03
CA VAL A 62 12.13 -4.79 1.42
C VAL A 62 10.79 -5.22 2.01
N ILE A 63 10.40 -6.44 1.66
CA ILE A 63 9.48 -7.24 2.45
C ILE A 63 10.18 -7.46 3.78
N ASP A 64 9.72 -6.74 4.80
CA ASP A 64 10.12 -7.02 6.18
C ASP A 64 9.69 -8.46 6.50
N LYS A 65 10.66 -9.37 6.60
CA LYS A 65 10.44 -10.78 6.94
C LYS A 65 10.18 -10.97 8.44
N ASN A 66 10.00 -9.90 9.23
CA ASN A 66 10.02 -9.96 10.68
C ASN A 66 8.66 -9.78 11.37
N SER A 67 7.54 -9.82 10.64
CA SER A 67 6.24 -10.15 11.25
C SER A 67 5.88 -11.62 10.99
N ALA A 68 6.67 -12.52 11.55
CA ALA A 68 6.30 -13.92 11.74
C ALA A 68 5.17 -14.02 12.79
N SER A 69 3.96 -13.59 12.43
CA SER A 69 2.78 -13.56 13.29
C SER A 69 1.57 -14.21 12.60
N TRP A 70 1.78 -15.26 11.81
CA TRP A 70 0.70 -16.02 11.15
C TRP A 70 0.88 -17.54 11.25
N LYS A 71 1.91 -18.02 11.97
CA LYS A 71 2.17 -19.47 12.14
C LYS A 71 1.38 -20.10 13.30
N SER A 72 0.50 -19.33 13.94
CA SER A 72 -0.39 -19.82 15.01
C SER A 72 -1.86 -19.67 14.60
N GLU A 73 -2.21 -20.14 13.40
CA GLU A 73 -3.61 -20.25 12.96
C GLU A 73 -4.17 -21.60 13.43
N PRO A 74 -5.17 -21.63 14.34
CA PRO A 74 -5.87 -22.86 14.66
C PRO A 74 -6.61 -23.40 13.43
N TRP A 75 -6.82 -24.71 13.39
CA TRP A 75 -7.42 -25.45 12.29
C TRP A 75 -8.73 -24.86 11.72
N ILE A 76 -9.46 -24.04 12.50
CA ILE A 76 -10.69 -23.33 12.12
C ILE A 76 -10.50 -22.37 10.94
N VAL A 77 -9.37 -21.65 10.85
CA VAL A 77 -9.16 -20.64 9.80
C VAL A 77 -8.87 -21.29 8.45
N ARG A 78 -8.24 -22.48 8.46
CA ARG A 78 -8.05 -23.29 7.25
C ARG A 78 -9.36 -23.84 6.70
N PHE A 79 -10.34 -24.14 7.56
CA PHE A 79 -11.66 -24.59 7.12
C PHE A 79 -12.51 -23.43 6.57
N PHE A 80 -12.39 -22.23 7.14
CA PHE A 80 -13.15 -21.05 6.71
C PHE A 80 -12.66 -20.44 5.36
N LEU A 81 -11.38 -20.61 5.01
CA LEU A 81 -10.81 -20.11 3.75
C LEU A 81 -11.04 -20.99 2.52
N LEU A 82 -11.61 -22.20 2.68
CA LEU A 82 -12.02 -23.07 1.56
C LEU A 82 -13.29 -22.59 0.85
N ASP A 83 -14.09 -21.71 1.48
CA ASP A 83 -15.33 -21.20 0.89
C ASP A 83 -15.10 -19.95 -0.01
N VAL A 84 -14.07 -19.15 0.29
CA VAL A 84 -13.81 -17.88 -0.43
C VAL A 84 -13.13 -18.08 -1.80
N LYS A 85 -12.46 -19.22 -2.03
CA LYS A 85 -11.74 -19.49 -3.29
C LYS A 85 -12.64 -19.98 -4.45
N ARG A 86 -13.86 -19.45 -4.55
CA ARG A 86 -14.76 -19.67 -5.71
C ARG A 86 -15.47 -18.40 -6.23
N ARG A 87 -14.97 -17.19 -5.92
CA ARG A 87 -15.49 -15.95 -6.54
C ARG A 87 -14.41 -14.96 -6.92
N THR A 88 -13.83 -15.09 -8.11
CA THR A 88 -13.45 -13.92 -8.95
C THR A 88 -13.07 -14.37 -10.36
N HIS A 89 -14.05 -14.52 -11.25
CA HIS A 89 -13.81 -14.38 -12.68
C HIS A 89 -14.53 -13.11 -13.13
N ARG A 90 -13.74 -12.12 -13.55
CA ARG A 90 -14.04 -10.93 -14.36
C ARG A 90 -15.47 -10.41 -14.39
N GLY A 91 -15.66 -9.17 -13.91
CA GLY A 91 -16.75 -8.33 -14.41
C GLY A 91 -16.48 -7.89 -15.85
N ARG A 92 -17.49 -8.00 -16.73
CA ARG A 92 -18.08 -6.89 -17.50
C ARG A 92 -19.13 -7.39 -18.50
N SER A 93 -20.16 -6.56 -18.63
CA SER A 93 -21.05 -6.39 -19.79
C SER A 93 -22.27 -7.32 -19.92
N LYS A 94 -23.43 -6.70 -19.68
CA LYS A 94 -24.70 -6.81 -20.42
C LYS A 94 -25.05 -8.20 -20.96
N PHE A 95 -26.02 -8.85 -20.33
CA PHE A 95 -27.07 -9.50 -21.11
C PHE A 95 -28.38 -9.50 -20.33
N CYS A 96 -29.36 -8.78 -20.87
CA CYS A 96 -30.76 -8.88 -20.51
C CYS A 96 -31.24 -10.25 -20.96
N VAL A 97 -31.75 -11.08 -20.04
CA VAL A 97 -32.64 -12.19 -20.41
C VAL A 97 -33.87 -12.12 -19.54
N ARG A 98 -34.94 -11.70 -20.21
CA ARG A 98 -36.34 -11.82 -19.87
C ARG A 98 -36.65 -13.26 -19.43
N LEU A 99 -37.02 -13.46 -18.17
CA LEU A 99 -37.60 -14.73 -17.73
C LEU A 99 -39.07 -14.74 -18.16
N SER A 100 -39.33 -15.32 -19.32
CA SER A 100 -40.67 -15.82 -19.66
C SER A 100 -40.75 -17.25 -19.13
N LEU A 101 -41.50 -17.44 -18.05
CA LEU A 101 -42.15 -18.71 -17.75
C LEU A 101 -43.63 -18.39 -17.66
N ASN A 102 -44.33 -18.65 -18.77
CA ASN A 102 -45.77 -18.70 -18.80
C ASN A 102 -46.23 -19.88 -17.93
N PHE A 103 -47.15 -19.57 -17.03
CA PHE A 103 -48.25 -20.46 -16.67
C PHE A 103 -49.33 -20.32 -17.76
#